data_AF-A0A672FMD6-F1
#
_entry.id   AF-A0A672FMD6-F1
#
_cell.length_a   1.000
_cell.length_b   1.000
_cell.length_c   1.000
_cell.angle_alpha   90.00
_cell.angle_beta   90.00
_cell.angle_gamma   90.00
#
_symmetry.space_group_name_H-M   'P 1'
#
loop_
_entity.id
_entity.type
_entity.pdbx_description
1 polymer ?
#
loop_
_entity_poly.entity_id
_entity_poly.type
_entity_poly.pdbx_seq_one_letter_code
_entity_poly.pdbx_strand_id
1 'polypeptide(L)'
;VQSEEILDDEVDASHLERFMRDRRRARSLPACLLDGVPGSNGRKKSVKFADSMGLSLANVKHFSTLEDPQIPSKVLSRHRSFPPPQQERRGDLGHGFKPPGTDRLVTCFPELRDAERRAQRLRVCLERIVISQFDVRGQIRVLDDSGDKEVGVRYTFNDWLSHVDAQAVPADDAGLPGERFVFTVYTPPFMDPSSAVHLAVYLKSERGEFWDNNEGQNYTLRYRCMLSDAQFVSAAFHAT
;
A
#
# COMPACT_ATOMS: atom_id res chain seq x y z
N VAL A 1 -4.51 52.41 2.14
CA VAL A 1 -3.51 52.10 1.10
C VAL A 1 -3.78 50.68 0.63
N GLN A 2 -4.58 50.59 -0.43
CA GLN A 2 -4.85 49.37 -1.18
C GLN A 2 -3.71 49.14 -2.17
N SER A 3 -3.65 47.90 -2.65
CA SER A 3 -3.04 47.41 -3.90
C SER A 3 -1.53 47.51 -4.02
N GLU A 4 -0.84 46.36 -3.93
CA GLU A 4 0.34 45.98 -4.74
C GLU A 4 0.83 44.58 -4.32
N GLU A 5 0.22 43.49 -4.81
CA GLU A 5 0.79 42.12 -4.70
C GLU A 5 0.13 41.08 -5.64
N ILE A 6 -0.28 41.47 -6.87
CA ILE A 6 -0.93 40.55 -7.84
C ILE A 6 -0.28 40.65 -9.25
N LEU A 7 0.99 41.03 -9.36
CA LEU A 7 1.62 41.33 -10.66
C LEU A 7 2.85 40.46 -11.02
N ASP A 8 3.03 39.29 -10.38
CA ASP A 8 4.17 38.40 -10.71
C ASP A 8 3.76 37.17 -11.54
N ASP A 9 2.58 36.60 -11.28
CA ASP A 9 2.13 35.36 -11.94
C ASP A 9 1.86 35.53 -13.45
N GLU A 10 1.39 36.71 -13.87
CA GLU A 10 1.07 36.99 -15.27
C GLU A 10 2.34 37.16 -16.13
N VAL A 11 3.42 37.67 -15.53
CA VAL A 11 4.71 37.87 -16.19
C VAL A 11 5.40 36.53 -16.41
N ASP A 12 5.34 35.62 -15.44
CA ASP A 12 5.96 34.29 -15.57
C ASP A 12 5.24 33.41 -16.61
N ALA A 13 3.90 33.48 -16.67
CA ALA A 13 3.11 32.81 -17.70
C ALA A 13 3.47 33.27 -19.12
N SER A 14 3.70 34.58 -19.30
CA SER A 14 4.09 35.13 -20.60
C SER A 14 5.49 34.68 -21.03
N HIS A 15 6.39 34.46 -20.07
CA HIS A 15 7.76 34.01 -20.34
C HIS A 15 7.80 32.53 -20.73
N LEU A 16 6.99 31.69 -20.08
CA LEU A 16 6.84 30.28 -20.40
C LEU A 16 6.22 30.06 -21.78
N GLU A 17 5.19 30.83 -22.16
CA GLU A 17 4.59 30.78 -23.49
C GLU A 17 5.60 31.12 -24.60
N ARG A 18 6.43 32.15 -24.39
CA ARG A 18 7.48 32.54 -25.34
C ARG A 18 8.53 31.43 -25.50
N PHE A 19 8.95 30.82 -24.39
CA PHE A 19 9.90 29.70 -24.42
C PHE A 19 9.35 28.47 -25.16
N MET A 20 8.04 28.19 -25.05
CA MET A 20 7.43 27.07 -25.76
C MET A 20 7.30 27.30 -27.28
N ARG A 21 7.11 28.55 -27.72
CA ARG A 21 7.00 28.89 -29.16
C ARG A 21 8.35 28.88 -29.89
N ASP A 22 9.46 29.10 -29.19
CA ASP A 22 10.81 29.14 -29.77
C ASP A 22 11.52 27.78 -29.89
N ARG A 23 10.86 26.68 -29.51
CA ARG A 23 11.41 25.33 -29.73
C ARG A 23 11.36 25.01 -31.22
N ARG A 24 12.44 25.31 -31.93
CA ARG A 24 12.68 24.83 -33.30
C ARG A 24 12.58 23.30 -33.30
N ARG A 25 11.47 22.78 -33.83
CA ARG A 25 11.26 21.34 -34.06
C ARG A 25 12.43 20.82 -34.90
N ALA A 26 13.13 19.80 -34.41
CA ALA A 26 14.21 19.15 -35.15
C ALA A 26 13.68 18.65 -36.50
N ARG A 27 14.37 19.02 -37.60
CA ARG A 27 14.05 18.53 -38.95
C ARG A 27 14.79 17.23 -39.17
N SER A 28 14.05 16.15 -39.42
CA SER A 28 14.63 14.87 -39.84
C SER A 28 15.37 15.02 -41.18
N LEU A 29 16.50 14.32 -41.34
CA LEU A 29 17.24 14.27 -42.59
C LEU A 29 16.33 13.73 -43.73
N PRO A 30 16.49 14.22 -44.97
CA PRO A 30 15.79 13.66 -46.12
C PRO A 30 16.24 12.20 -46.29
N ALA A 31 15.28 11.29 -46.45
CA ALA A 31 15.60 9.92 -46.83
C ALA A 31 16.30 9.96 -48.20
N CYS A 32 17.52 9.44 -48.25
CA CYS A 32 18.26 9.23 -49.48
C CYS A 32 17.41 8.40 -50.45
N LEU A 33 16.84 9.05 -51.47
CA LEU A 33 16.27 8.39 -52.62
C LEU A 33 17.45 7.97 -53.49
N LEU A 34 17.84 6.70 -53.38
CA LEU A 34 18.55 6.04 -54.45
C LEU A 34 17.54 5.84 -55.57
N ASP A 35 17.67 6.69 -56.59
CA ASP A 35 16.86 6.65 -57.79
C ASP A 35 17.20 5.40 -58.62
N GLY A 36 16.16 4.81 -59.23
CA GLY A 36 16.32 3.83 -60.31
C GLY A 36 15.91 2.39 -60.03
N VAL A 37 14.60 2.11 -59.86
CA VAL A 37 13.88 1.02 -60.56
C VAL A 37 12.37 1.36 -60.63
N PRO A 38 11.76 1.48 -61.82
CA PRO A 38 10.33 1.71 -61.96
C PRO A 38 9.57 0.38 -61.82
N GLY A 39 8.80 0.21 -60.74
CA GLY A 39 7.86 -0.90 -60.59
C GLY A 39 7.85 -1.57 -59.22
N SER A 40 7.57 -0.84 -58.14
CA SER A 40 7.24 -1.49 -56.86
C SER A 40 6.22 -0.65 -56.09
N ASN A 41 4.97 -1.09 -56.13
CA ASN A 41 3.86 -0.56 -55.38
C ASN A 41 4.21 -0.43 -53.89
N GLY A 42 4.13 0.80 -53.36
CA GLY A 42 3.88 1.09 -51.94
C GLY A 42 4.77 0.40 -50.90
N ARG A 43 6.10 0.54 -50.95
CA ARG A 43 6.95 0.17 -49.80
C ARG A 43 6.70 1.15 -48.64
N LYS A 44 5.91 0.73 -47.65
CA LYS A 44 5.73 1.46 -46.38
C LYS A 44 7.10 1.65 -45.74
N LYS A 45 7.53 2.89 -45.54
CA LYS A 45 8.74 3.22 -44.78
C LYS A 45 8.58 2.62 -43.38
N SER A 46 9.52 1.78 -42.95
CA SER A 46 9.54 1.24 -41.59
C SER A 46 10.87 1.57 -40.92
N VAL A 47 10.79 1.88 -39.63
CA VAL A 47 11.96 2.10 -38.77
C VAL A 47 12.10 0.87 -37.90
N LYS A 48 13.31 0.32 -37.81
CA LYS A 48 13.64 -0.76 -36.89
C LYS A 48 14.81 -0.31 -36.02
N PHE A 49 14.76 -0.68 -34.75
CA PHE A 49 15.87 -0.47 -33.84
C PHE A 49 16.89 -1.59 -34.02
N ALA A 50 18.15 -1.22 -34.22
CA ALA A 50 19.26 -2.13 -34.37
C ALA A 50 20.41 -1.75 -33.44
N ASP A 51 21.23 -2.73 -33.04
CA ASP A 51 22.44 -2.52 -32.25
C ASP A 51 23.56 -1.87 -33.08
N SER A 52 24.72 -1.63 -32.46
CA SER A 52 25.88 -1.05 -33.14
C SER A 52 26.45 -1.92 -34.27
N MET A 53 26.00 -3.17 -34.39
CA MET A 53 26.35 -4.10 -35.47
C MET A 53 25.24 -4.20 -36.54
N GLY A 54 24.13 -3.48 -36.40
CA GLY A 54 23.02 -3.49 -37.35
C GLY A 54 22.04 -4.66 -37.16
N LEU A 55 22.14 -5.41 -36.06
CA LEU A 55 21.23 -6.51 -35.74
C LEU A 55 20.00 -6.00 -34.96
N SER A 56 18.84 -6.61 -35.20
CA SER A 56 17.58 -6.23 -34.55
C SER A 56 17.68 -6.29 -33.01
N LEU A 57 17.37 -5.18 -32.32
CA LEU A 57 17.32 -5.11 -30.85
C LEU A 57 16.08 -5.78 -30.23
N ALA A 58 15.16 -6.30 -31.05
CA ALA A 58 13.97 -6.99 -30.56
C ALA A 58 14.26 -8.49 -30.37
N ASN A 59 14.15 -8.95 -29.13
CA ASN A 59 14.10 -10.38 -28.81
C ASN A 59 12.64 -10.77 -28.53
N VAL A 60 12.07 -11.63 -29.36
CA VAL A 60 10.68 -12.10 -29.22
C VAL A 60 10.71 -13.53 -28.69
N LYS A 61 10.22 -13.71 -27.45
CA LYS A 61 10.04 -15.02 -26.84
C LYS A 61 8.56 -15.40 -26.89
N HIS A 62 8.25 -16.51 -27.55
CA HIS A 62 6.91 -17.08 -27.58
C HIS A 62 6.74 -18.04 -26.39
N PHE A 63 5.65 -17.91 -25.65
CA PHE A 63 5.32 -18.79 -24.53
C PHE A 63 4.15 -19.70 -24.92
N SER A 64 4.23 -20.97 -24.54
CA SER A 64 3.15 -21.94 -24.71
C SER A 64 2.40 -22.14 -23.38
N THR A 65 1.09 -22.35 -23.44
CA THR A 65 0.28 -22.70 -22.25
C THR A 65 0.56 -24.12 -21.74
N LEU A 66 1.28 -24.94 -22.52
CA LEU A 66 1.74 -26.27 -22.12
C LEU A 66 3.18 -26.27 -21.59
N GLU A 67 3.86 -25.11 -21.59
CA GLU A 67 5.24 -24.98 -21.10
C GLU A 67 5.25 -24.57 -19.63
N ASP A 68 5.89 -25.37 -18.79
CA ASP A 68 6.03 -25.06 -17.36
C ASP A 68 6.89 -23.79 -17.16
N PRO A 69 6.47 -22.88 -16.26
CA PRO A 69 7.21 -21.64 -16.01
C PRO A 69 8.60 -21.95 -15.45
N GLN A 70 9.64 -21.62 -16.23
CA GLN A 70 11.03 -21.75 -15.79
C GLN A 70 11.37 -20.64 -14.80
N ILE A 71 11.39 -20.98 -13.51
CA ILE A 71 11.76 -20.05 -12.45
C ILE A 71 13.29 -19.87 -12.45
N PRO A 72 13.81 -18.65 -12.61
CA PRO A 72 15.25 -18.42 -12.55
C PRO A 72 15.85 -18.88 -11.22
N SER A 73 17.02 -19.52 -11.27
CA SER A 73 17.70 -20.07 -10.09
C SER A 73 17.92 -19.06 -8.96
N LYS A 74 18.11 -17.78 -9.30
CA LYS A 74 18.20 -16.67 -8.34
C LYS A 74 16.94 -16.51 -7.49
N VAL A 75 15.75 -16.75 -8.06
CA VAL A 75 14.47 -16.65 -7.34
C VAL A 75 14.37 -17.80 -6.33
N LEU A 76 14.70 -19.03 -6.73
CA LEU A 76 14.70 -20.19 -5.83
C LEU A 76 15.76 -20.07 -4.73
N SER A 77 16.93 -19.53 -5.05
CA SER A 77 17.99 -19.26 -4.06
C SER A 77 17.54 -18.21 -3.04
N ARG A 78 16.84 -17.15 -3.47
CA ARG A 78 16.28 -16.14 -2.56
C ARG A 78 15.18 -16.71 -1.67
N HIS A 79 14.29 -17.54 -2.23
CA HIS A 79 13.25 -18.20 -1.45
C HIS A 79 13.84 -19.13 -0.38
N ARG A 80 14.88 -19.90 -0.72
CA ARG A 80 15.55 -20.80 0.24
C ARG A 80 16.40 -20.09 1.28
N SER A 81 16.79 -18.85 1.01
CA SER A 81 17.53 -18.00 1.95
C SER A 81 16.62 -17.10 2.77
N PHE A 82 15.30 -17.32 2.75
CA PHE A 82 14.35 -16.62 3.59
C PHE A 82 13.75 -17.57 4.66
N PRO A 83 13.76 -17.19 5.95
CA PRO A 83 14.41 -16.00 6.49
C PRO A 83 15.95 -16.17 6.46
N PRO A 84 16.71 -15.07 6.28
CA PRO A 84 18.17 -15.15 6.25
C PRO A 84 18.69 -15.71 7.57
N PRO A 85 19.65 -16.66 7.55
CA PRO A 85 20.33 -17.05 8.77
C PRO A 85 21.01 -15.83 9.37
N GLN A 86 20.78 -15.59 10.66
CA GLN A 86 21.34 -14.49 11.44
C GLN A 86 22.87 -14.64 11.52
N GLN A 87 23.58 -14.24 10.46
CA GLN A 87 25.02 -14.07 10.53
C GLN A 87 25.27 -12.62 10.92
N GLU A 88 25.62 -12.43 12.19
CA GLU A 88 26.15 -11.20 12.76
C GLU A 88 27.30 -10.68 11.86
N ARG A 89 27.01 -9.72 10.98
CA ARG A 89 28.04 -8.98 10.26
C ARG A 89 28.05 -7.56 10.79
N ARG A 90 28.83 -7.37 11.85
CA ARG A 90 29.45 -6.07 12.16
C ARG A 90 30.32 -5.70 10.95
N GLY A 91 29.99 -4.61 10.28
CA GLY A 91 30.70 -4.15 9.09
C GLY A 91 30.04 -2.91 8.52
N ASP A 92 30.42 -1.78 9.12
CA ASP A 92 30.33 -0.42 8.62
C ASP A 92 30.31 -0.32 7.08
N LEU A 93 29.24 0.28 6.52
CA LEU A 93 29.16 1.04 5.27
C LEU A 93 27.68 1.12 4.82
N GLY A 94 27.03 2.26 5.07
CA GLY A 94 25.79 2.66 4.37
C GLY A 94 24.58 2.91 5.27
N HIS A 95 24.17 4.18 5.33
CA HIS A 95 22.88 4.60 5.85
C HIS A 95 21.72 3.79 5.23
N GLY A 96 20.76 3.35 6.05
CA GLY A 96 19.37 3.19 5.58
C GLY A 96 18.59 1.94 5.98
N PHE A 97 19.20 0.86 6.47
CA PHE A 97 18.44 -0.31 6.92
C PHE A 97 19.01 -0.90 8.20
N LYS A 98 18.59 -0.34 9.33
CA LYS A 98 18.63 -1.07 10.60
C LYS A 98 17.67 -2.27 10.45
N PRO A 99 17.98 -3.46 10.99
CA PRO A 99 17.00 -4.54 11.03
C PRO A 99 15.72 -4.00 11.70
N PRO A 100 14.50 -4.33 11.22
CA PRO A 100 13.26 -3.80 11.77
C PRO A 100 13.13 -4.25 13.22
N GLY A 101 13.60 -3.40 14.11
CA GLY A 101 13.51 -3.57 15.54
C GLY A 101 12.12 -3.17 15.97
N THR A 102 11.17 -4.09 15.86
CA THR A 102 9.91 -4.05 16.62
C THR A 102 8.86 -3.00 16.19
N ASP A 103 8.99 -2.43 14.99
CA ASP A 103 7.96 -1.53 14.45
C ASP A 103 6.66 -2.31 14.23
N ARG A 104 5.63 -1.99 15.00
CA ARG A 104 4.34 -2.68 14.92
C ARG A 104 3.21 -1.80 15.39
N LEU A 105 2.02 -2.10 14.88
CA LEU A 105 0.78 -1.64 15.47
C LEU A 105 0.58 -2.29 16.84
N VAL A 106 0.09 -1.51 17.80
CA VAL A 106 -0.27 -1.99 19.14
C VAL A 106 -1.66 -1.51 19.51
N THR A 107 -2.38 -2.32 20.29
CA THR A 107 -3.70 -1.96 20.79
C THR A 107 -3.61 -0.80 21.78
N CYS A 108 -4.52 0.16 21.66
CA CYS A 108 -4.69 1.29 22.57
C CYS A 108 -6.07 1.27 23.24
N PHE A 109 -6.59 0.07 23.48
CA PHE A 109 -7.84 -0.19 24.17
C PHE A 109 -7.66 -1.37 25.15
N PRO A 110 -8.51 -1.48 26.18
CA PRO A 110 -8.45 -2.59 27.14
C PRO A 110 -8.59 -3.95 26.45
N GLU A 111 -8.15 -5.02 27.11
CA GLU A 111 -8.38 -6.37 26.62
C GLU A 111 -9.86 -6.62 26.32
N LEU A 112 -10.14 -7.34 25.23
CA LEU A 112 -11.49 -7.65 24.77
C LEU A 112 -12.16 -8.72 25.65
N ARG A 113 -12.49 -8.34 26.89
CA ARG A 113 -13.21 -9.15 27.88
C ARG A 113 -14.72 -8.97 27.72
N ASP A 114 -15.49 -9.88 28.32
CA ASP A 114 -16.96 -9.80 28.40
C ASP A 114 -17.68 -9.68 27.04
N ALA A 115 -17.12 -10.30 25.99
CA ALA A 115 -17.69 -10.29 24.64
C ALA A 115 -19.16 -10.75 24.62
N GLU A 116 -19.52 -11.71 25.47
CA GLU A 116 -20.89 -12.21 25.64
C GLU A 116 -21.86 -11.10 26.08
N ARG A 117 -21.52 -10.35 27.13
CA ARG A 117 -22.36 -9.24 27.62
C ARG A 117 -22.44 -8.11 26.60
N ARG A 118 -21.33 -7.79 25.92
CA ARG A 118 -21.32 -6.78 24.85
C ARG A 118 -22.21 -7.20 23.69
N ALA A 119 -22.10 -8.46 23.23
CA ALA A 119 -22.93 -8.98 22.15
C ALA A 119 -24.42 -9.00 22.53
N GLN A 120 -24.77 -9.31 23.78
CA GLN A 120 -26.17 -9.24 24.25
C GLN A 120 -26.72 -7.81 24.20
N ARG A 121 -25.88 -6.80 24.50
CA ARG A 121 -26.28 -5.38 24.48
C ARG A 121 -26.31 -4.79 23.07
N LEU A 122 -25.32 -5.10 22.25
CA LEU A 122 -25.04 -4.44 20.97
C LEU A 122 -25.37 -5.31 19.75
N ARG A 123 -25.69 -6.60 19.93
CA ARG A 123 -25.88 -7.64 18.89
C ARG A 123 -24.65 -7.97 18.05
N VAL A 124 -23.67 -7.06 17.98
CA VAL A 124 -22.38 -7.26 17.35
C VAL A 124 -21.30 -6.82 18.33
N CYS A 125 -20.19 -7.54 18.41
CA CYS A 125 -19.03 -7.07 19.16
C CYS A 125 -17.70 -7.60 18.62
N LEU A 126 -16.62 -6.87 18.89
CA LEU A 126 -15.27 -7.37 18.63
C LEU A 126 -14.84 -8.32 19.76
N GLU A 127 -14.55 -9.57 19.41
CA GLU A 127 -14.17 -10.64 20.34
C GLU A 127 -12.64 -10.82 20.41
N ARG A 128 -11.95 -10.73 19.28
CA ARG A 128 -10.50 -10.92 19.20
C ARG A 128 -9.88 -10.04 18.14
N ILE A 129 -8.62 -9.66 18.35
CA ILE A 129 -7.78 -9.01 17.35
C ILE A 129 -6.39 -9.63 17.32
N VAL A 130 -5.83 -9.80 16.13
CA VAL A 130 -4.48 -10.28 15.87
C VAL A 130 -3.83 -9.31 14.90
N ILE A 131 -2.67 -8.80 15.28
CA ILE A 131 -1.94 -7.79 14.52
C ILE A 131 -0.69 -8.45 13.95
N SER A 132 -0.52 -8.36 12.64
CA SER A 132 0.70 -8.75 11.94
C SER A 132 1.44 -7.50 11.43
N GLN A 133 2.47 -7.71 10.61
CA GLN A 133 3.21 -6.60 10.00
C GLN A 133 2.39 -5.83 8.94
N PHE A 134 1.51 -6.53 8.21
CA PHE A 134 0.82 -5.99 7.04
C PHE A 134 -0.71 -6.07 7.14
N ASP A 135 -1.23 -6.70 8.18
CA ASP A 135 -2.66 -6.84 8.39
C ASP A 135 -3.06 -6.83 9.86
N VAL A 136 -4.33 -6.49 10.06
CA VAL A 136 -5.06 -6.63 11.30
C VAL A 136 -6.22 -7.57 11.02
N ARG A 137 -6.21 -8.72 11.69
CA ARG A 137 -7.28 -9.71 11.61
C ARG A 137 -8.10 -9.66 12.88
N GLY A 138 -9.42 -9.64 12.76
CA GLY A 138 -10.30 -9.62 13.91
C GLY A 138 -11.41 -10.63 13.80
N GLN A 139 -11.91 -11.05 14.95
CA GLN A 139 -13.06 -11.93 15.10
C GLN A 139 -14.21 -11.14 15.71
N ILE A 140 -15.33 -11.15 15.01
CA ILE A 140 -16.58 -10.49 15.38
C ILE A 140 -17.55 -11.58 15.85
N ARG A 141 -18.23 -11.33 16.96
CA ARG A 141 -19.36 -12.14 17.40
C ARG A 141 -20.67 -11.42 17.10
N VAL A 142 -21.64 -12.15 16.58
CA VAL A 142 -22.98 -11.67 16.23
C VAL A 142 -24.05 -12.50 16.93
N LEU A 143 -25.00 -11.83 17.57
CA LEU A 143 -26.22 -12.40 18.12
C LEU A 143 -27.41 -11.95 17.28
N ASP A 144 -27.55 -12.56 16.10
CA ASP A 144 -28.68 -12.36 15.22
C ASP A 144 -28.96 -13.60 14.38
N ASP A 145 -30.17 -14.14 14.50
CA ASP A 145 -30.58 -15.39 13.83
C ASP A 145 -31.07 -15.16 12.38
N SER A 146 -30.98 -13.92 11.87
CA SER A 146 -31.38 -13.58 10.50
C SER A 146 -30.43 -14.17 9.48
N GLY A 147 -30.99 -14.77 8.42
CA GLY A 147 -30.21 -15.36 7.32
C GLY A 147 -29.59 -14.34 6.38
N ASP A 148 -30.24 -13.20 6.17
CA ASP A 148 -29.71 -12.08 5.37
C ASP A 148 -29.13 -11.00 6.29
N LYS A 149 -27.80 -10.92 6.32
CA LYS A 149 -27.06 -9.95 7.14
C LYS A 149 -25.69 -9.63 6.55
N GLU A 150 -25.30 -8.37 6.72
CA GLU A 150 -23.97 -7.86 6.38
C GLU A 150 -23.21 -7.60 7.69
N VAL A 151 -22.08 -8.26 7.87
CA VAL A 151 -21.20 -8.10 9.04
C VAL A 151 -19.85 -7.62 8.56
N GLY A 152 -19.30 -6.60 9.20
CA GLY A 152 -18.03 -6.03 8.75
C GLY A 152 -17.36 -5.16 9.78
N VAL A 153 -16.24 -4.59 9.37
CA VAL A 153 -15.52 -3.57 10.10
C VAL A 153 -15.43 -2.32 9.24
N ARG A 154 -15.75 -1.18 9.84
CA ARG A 154 -15.42 0.13 9.28
C ARG A 154 -14.14 0.63 9.91
N TYR A 155 -13.21 1.11 9.10
CA TYR A 155 -11.93 1.58 9.57
C TYR A 155 -11.42 2.81 8.85
N THR A 156 -10.48 3.49 9.48
CA THR A 156 -9.85 4.72 8.98
C THR A 156 -8.39 4.79 9.40
N PHE A 157 -7.58 5.46 8.58
CA PHE A 157 -6.18 5.80 8.86
C PHE A 157 -5.96 7.30 9.13
N ASN A 158 -7.03 8.12 9.09
CA ASN A 158 -6.95 9.58 9.11
C ASN A 158 -8.07 10.21 9.95
N ASP A 159 -8.20 9.75 11.19
CA ASP A 159 -9.12 10.34 12.19
C ASP A 159 -10.57 10.53 11.66
N TRP A 160 -11.07 9.55 10.91
CA TRP A 160 -12.42 9.52 10.33
C TRP A 160 -12.71 10.56 9.25
N LEU A 161 -11.70 11.29 8.74
CA LEU A 161 -11.86 12.14 7.55
C LEU A 161 -12.29 11.33 6.32
N SER A 162 -11.83 10.08 6.24
CA SER A 162 -12.30 9.07 5.29
C SER A 162 -12.40 7.71 5.98
N HIS A 163 -13.20 6.81 5.44
CA HIS A 163 -13.34 5.45 5.97
C HIS A 163 -13.44 4.42 4.85
N VAL A 164 -13.16 3.18 5.20
CA VAL A 164 -13.31 1.99 4.34
C VAL A 164 -14.05 0.92 5.14
N ASP A 165 -14.97 0.23 4.47
CA ASP A 165 -15.67 -0.91 5.02
C ASP A 165 -15.03 -2.20 4.48
N ALA A 166 -14.57 -3.07 5.37
CA ALA A 166 -14.11 -4.41 5.04
C ALA A 166 -15.14 -5.43 5.52
N GLN A 167 -15.68 -6.19 4.56
CA GLN A 167 -16.64 -7.25 4.83
C GLN A 167 -15.99 -8.38 5.63
N ALA A 168 -16.70 -8.86 6.65
CA ALA A 168 -16.31 -10.04 7.41
C ALA A 168 -16.96 -11.30 6.81
N VAL A 169 -16.24 -12.42 6.86
CA VAL A 169 -16.70 -13.71 6.36
C VAL A 169 -17.10 -14.62 7.53
N PRO A 170 -18.15 -15.45 7.40
CA PRO A 170 -18.51 -16.42 8.43
C PRO A 170 -17.30 -17.31 8.76
N ALA A 171 -17.08 -17.55 10.05
CA ALA A 171 -16.06 -18.44 10.56
C ALA A 171 -16.72 -19.63 11.25
N ASP A 172 -16.20 -20.82 10.96
CA ASP A 172 -16.68 -22.06 11.55
C ASP A 172 -16.14 -22.16 12.99
N ASP A 173 -17.02 -22.08 13.98
CA ASP A 173 -16.65 -22.21 15.38
C ASP A 173 -17.72 -23.02 16.13
N ALA A 174 -17.45 -24.31 16.29
CA ALA A 174 -18.37 -25.24 16.92
C ALA A 174 -18.32 -25.11 18.44
N GLY A 175 -19.43 -24.67 19.04
CA GLY A 175 -19.70 -24.90 20.48
C GLY A 175 -19.90 -23.67 21.36
N LEU A 176 -19.96 -22.46 20.80
CA LEU A 176 -20.24 -21.25 21.57
C LEU A 176 -21.40 -20.45 20.95
N PRO A 177 -22.30 -19.86 21.77
CA PRO A 177 -23.49 -19.17 21.27
C PRO A 177 -23.15 -17.95 20.43
N GLY A 178 -23.92 -17.73 19.36
CA GLY A 178 -23.70 -16.64 18.41
C GLY A 178 -22.78 -17.01 17.25
N GLU A 179 -23.05 -16.38 16.11
CA GLU A 179 -22.26 -16.56 14.90
C GLU A 179 -20.96 -15.76 14.98
N ARG A 180 -19.93 -16.28 14.32
CA ARG A 180 -18.63 -15.63 14.25
C ARG A 180 -18.27 -15.28 12.85
N PHE A 181 -17.64 -14.13 12.72
CA PHE A 181 -17.16 -13.62 11.47
C PHE A 181 -15.72 -13.17 11.64
N VAL A 182 -14.92 -13.30 10.59
CA VAL A 182 -13.53 -12.86 10.57
C VAL A 182 -13.36 -11.81 9.48
N PHE A 183 -12.67 -10.73 9.82
CA PHE A 183 -12.27 -9.70 8.85
C PHE A 183 -10.75 -9.61 8.77
N THR A 184 -10.28 -9.02 7.67
CA THR A 184 -8.88 -8.62 7.50
C THR A 184 -8.84 -7.16 7.04
N VAL A 185 -8.08 -6.33 7.74
CA VAL A 185 -7.75 -4.97 7.33
C VAL A 185 -6.27 -4.94 6.97
N TYR A 186 -5.96 -4.59 5.72
CA TYR A 186 -4.58 -4.44 5.28
C TYR A 186 -4.05 -3.09 5.70
N THR A 187 -2.85 -3.09 6.29
CA THR A 187 -2.20 -1.87 6.76
C THR A 187 -1.12 -1.45 5.77
N PRO A 188 -0.94 -0.15 5.51
CA PRO A 188 0.14 0.32 4.65
C PRO A 188 1.51 -0.22 5.13
N PRO A 189 2.42 -0.56 4.20
CA PRO A 189 3.73 -1.12 4.55
C PRO A 189 4.61 -0.10 5.30
N PHE A 190 4.30 1.19 5.18
CA PHE A 190 4.96 2.28 5.87
C PHE A 190 3.89 3.17 6.50
N MET A 191 4.03 3.43 7.79
CA MET A 191 3.15 4.31 8.56
C MET A 191 4.04 5.29 9.32
N ASP A 192 3.57 6.51 9.52
CA ASP A 192 4.29 7.48 10.34
C ASP A 192 4.24 7.05 11.81
N PRO A 193 5.26 7.40 12.64
CA PRO A 193 5.27 7.13 14.08
C PRO A 193 4.03 7.65 14.84
N SER A 194 3.33 8.64 14.28
CA SER A 194 2.10 9.20 14.83
C SER A 194 0.81 8.54 14.30
N SER A 195 0.89 7.69 13.27
CA SER A 195 -0.27 7.11 12.61
C SER A 195 -1.04 6.16 13.53
N ALA A 196 -2.36 6.15 13.34
CA ALA A 196 -3.27 5.25 14.01
C ALA A 196 -4.26 4.65 13.01
N VAL A 197 -4.80 3.50 13.37
CA VAL A 197 -5.94 2.87 12.71
C VAL A 197 -7.08 2.86 13.72
N HIS A 198 -8.24 3.40 13.35
CA HIS A 198 -9.44 3.31 14.16
C HIS A 198 -10.42 2.35 13.50
N LEU A 199 -11.03 1.47 14.30
CA LEU A 199 -11.95 0.44 13.84
C LEU A 199 -13.25 0.48 14.65
N ALA A 200 -14.37 0.22 13.99
CA ALA A 200 -15.66 -0.09 14.61
C ALA A 200 -16.31 -1.23 13.83
N VAL A 201 -16.95 -2.18 14.51
CA VAL A 201 -17.58 -3.33 13.86
C VAL A 201 -19.08 -3.11 13.74
N TYR A 202 -19.68 -3.63 12.67
CA TYR A 202 -21.09 -3.42 12.38
C TYR A 202 -21.79 -4.72 11.99
N LEU A 203 -23.11 -4.71 12.21
CA LEU A 203 -24.08 -5.68 11.72
C LEU A 203 -25.22 -4.89 11.07
N LYS A 204 -25.54 -5.18 9.83
CA LYS A 204 -26.78 -4.74 9.17
C LYS A 204 -27.62 -5.97 8.90
N SER A 205 -28.87 -5.96 9.37
CA SER A 205 -29.87 -6.97 9.03
C SER A 205 -31.24 -6.32 8.89
N GLU A 206 -32.27 -7.12 8.58
CA GLU A 206 -33.65 -6.64 8.52
C GLU A 206 -34.13 -5.97 9.83
N ARG A 207 -33.48 -6.29 10.96
CA ARG A 207 -33.80 -5.76 12.28
C ARG A 207 -33.18 -4.39 12.55
N GLY A 208 -32.33 -3.91 11.65
CA GLY A 208 -31.65 -2.63 11.73
C GLY A 208 -30.13 -2.74 11.62
N GLU A 209 -29.48 -1.62 11.90
CA GLU A 209 -28.03 -1.49 11.90
C GLU A 209 -27.52 -1.33 13.33
N PHE A 210 -26.53 -2.15 13.67
CA PHE A 210 -25.94 -2.23 15.00
C PHE A 210 -24.44 -2.02 14.91
N TRP A 211 -23.88 -1.34 15.90
CA TRP A 211 -22.47 -0.95 15.93
C TRP A 211 -21.84 -1.26 17.27
N ASP A 212 -20.62 -1.77 17.24
CA ASP A 212 -19.70 -1.76 18.37
C ASP A 212 -18.50 -0.89 18.02
N ASN A 213 -18.56 0.34 18.51
CA ASN A 213 -17.52 1.36 18.41
C ASN A 213 -16.80 1.56 19.74
N ASN A 214 -16.77 0.54 20.61
CA ASN A 214 -16.12 0.60 21.91
C ASN A 214 -16.59 1.81 22.76
N GLU A 215 -17.91 1.97 22.89
CA GLU A 215 -18.54 3.07 23.67
C GLU A 215 -18.12 4.48 23.18
N GLY A 216 -17.94 4.63 21.87
CA GLY A 216 -17.55 5.88 21.23
C GLY A 216 -16.04 6.13 21.17
N GLN A 217 -15.22 5.28 21.79
CA GLN A 217 -13.76 5.43 21.78
C GLN A 217 -13.08 4.80 20.55
N ASN A 218 -13.82 3.94 19.83
CA ASN A 218 -13.33 3.07 18.76
C ASN A 218 -12.24 2.09 19.23
N TYR A 219 -11.97 1.10 18.40
CA TYR A 219 -10.82 0.21 18.57
C TYR A 219 -9.62 0.83 17.88
N THR A 220 -8.78 1.52 18.66
CA THR A 220 -7.62 2.24 18.14
C THR A 220 -6.35 1.40 18.22
N LEU A 221 -5.64 1.28 17.10
CA LEU A 221 -4.31 0.71 16.98
C LEU A 221 -3.31 1.82 16.63
N ARG A 222 -2.23 1.97 17.39
CA ARG A 222 -1.20 2.98 17.10
C ARG A 222 0.06 2.33 16.59
N TYR A 223 0.66 2.93 15.58
CA TYR A 223 1.97 2.51 15.13
C TYR A 223 3.01 2.95 16.15
N ARG A 224 3.83 2.03 16.64
CA ARG A 224 4.97 2.34 17.50
C ARG A 224 6.24 2.05 16.73
N CYS A 225 6.97 3.11 16.41
CA CYS A 225 8.37 3.01 16.01
C CYS A 225 9.23 3.05 17.27
N MET A 226 9.92 1.96 17.58
CA MET A 226 10.88 1.95 18.68
C MET A 226 12.17 2.61 18.16
N LEU A 227 12.18 3.94 18.12
CA LEU A 227 13.45 4.67 18.10
C LEU A 227 14.16 4.31 19.40
N SER A 228 15.28 3.58 19.31
CA SER A 228 16.21 3.48 20.42
C SER A 228 16.54 4.91 20.88
N ASP A 229 16.32 5.23 22.16
CA ASP A 229 16.71 6.49 22.82
C ASP A 229 18.25 6.69 22.82
N ALA A 230 18.87 6.71 21.65
CA ALA A 230 20.18 7.29 21.47
C ALA A 230 19.94 8.77 21.22
N GLN A 231 20.06 9.59 22.27
CA GLN A 231 20.32 11.01 22.13
C GLN A 231 21.41 11.18 21.07
N PHE A 232 21.03 11.67 19.89
CA PHE A 232 21.99 12.06 18.88
C PHE A 232 22.65 13.35 19.35
N VAL A 233 23.70 13.23 20.15
CA VAL A 233 24.57 14.35 20.46
C VAL A 233 25.45 14.55 19.22
N SER A 234 25.11 15.54 18.41
CA SER A 234 25.94 15.95 17.28
C SER A 234 27.27 16.48 17.81
N ALA A 235 28.35 15.71 17.62
CA ALA A 235 29.70 16.12 17.98
C ALA A 235 30.32 17.12 16.97
N ALA A 236 29.53 17.76 16.13
CA ALA A 236 30.02 18.59 15.01
C ALA A 236 30.32 20.06 15.39
N PHE A 237 30.26 20.47 16.65
CA PHE A 237 30.47 21.87 17.06
C PHE A 237 31.54 22.11 18.14
N HIS A 238 32.58 21.28 18.20
CA HIS A 238 33.79 21.64 18.93
C HIS A 238 34.99 21.74 17.99
N ALA A 239 35.05 22.87 17.28
CA ALA A 239 36.30 23.42 16.80
C ALA A 239 36.71 24.55 17.77
N THR A 240 37.87 24.43 18.38
CA THR A 240 38.65 25.56 18.91
C THR A 240 40.10 25.31 18.55
#